data_AF-A0AAD5FAG5-F1
#
_entry.id   AF-A0AAD5FAG5-F1
#
_cell.length_a   1.000
_cell.length_b   1.000
_cell.length_c   1.000
_cell.angle_alpha   90.00
_cell.angle_beta   90.00
_cell.angle_gamma   90.00
#
_symmetry.space_group_name_H-M   'P 1'
#
loop_
_entity.id
_entity.type
_entity.pdbx_description
1 polymer ?
#
loop_
_entity_poly.entity_id
_entity_poly.type
_entity_poly.pdbx_seq_one_letter_code
_entity_poly.pdbx_strand_id
1 'polypeptide(L)'
;MTIQSAISKEIFTPHNEKLLTLIEVRKRRRRRLTFVPAGRKREYITFLCLSVTNKRPTEVFLTKVKQFEISAELEKRSQWSLEQLRRVDGIDSDKDSPEFDLVFDQRSDQWVAASSAEKCMFIQILYHLCQRYWESRAVPSVTAPPGGQKPMSSTTTSTSSTTSSTYEQTAAPEKKKKKRNEAPPPTEFVNCQAKLLGDACSINFVIYRCKIFLHRMKKSKTSSPEPQKG
;
A
#
# COMPACT_ATOMS: atom_id res chain seq x y z
N MET A 1 -2.67 18.29 -21.91
CA MET A 1 -2.96 16.95 -21.35
C MET A 1 -2.74 16.99 -19.84
N THR A 2 -3.49 16.22 -19.03
CA THR A 2 -3.25 16.17 -17.58
C THR A 2 -2.07 15.25 -17.24
N ILE A 3 -1.38 15.52 -16.13
CA ILE A 3 -0.28 14.66 -15.66
C ILE A 3 -0.71 13.21 -15.43
N GLN A 4 -1.96 12.99 -14.97
CA GLN A 4 -2.53 11.66 -14.81
C GLN A 4 -2.66 10.92 -16.13
N SER A 5 -3.13 11.60 -17.18
CA SER A 5 -3.24 11.00 -18.52
C SER A 5 -1.87 10.68 -19.12
N ALA A 6 -0.87 11.55 -18.93
CA ALA A 6 0.50 11.32 -19.39
C ALA A 6 1.11 10.10 -18.70
N ILE A 7 1.09 10.07 -17.36
CA ILE A 7 1.58 8.93 -16.57
C ILE A 7 0.87 7.63 -16.94
N SER A 8 -0.46 7.65 -17.09
CA SER A 8 -1.21 6.47 -17.50
C SER A 8 -0.73 5.92 -18.83
N LYS A 9 -0.56 6.79 -19.85
CA LYS A 9 -0.20 6.39 -21.21
C LYS A 9 1.26 5.96 -21.34
N GLU A 10 2.17 6.69 -20.70
CA GLU A 10 3.62 6.47 -20.87
C GLU A 10 4.16 5.39 -19.94
N ILE A 11 3.63 5.28 -18.71
CA ILE A 11 4.19 4.39 -17.68
C ILE A 11 3.36 3.12 -17.48
N PHE A 12 2.04 3.16 -17.62
CA PHE A 12 1.18 2.02 -17.22
C PHE A 12 0.60 1.24 -18.41
N THR A 13 0.11 1.94 -19.44
CA THR A 13 -0.44 1.31 -20.64
C THR A 13 0.54 0.31 -21.30
N PRO A 14 1.85 0.61 -21.45
CA PRO A 14 2.79 -0.33 -22.07
C PRO A 14 2.96 -1.65 -21.30
N HIS A 15 2.63 -1.65 -20.00
CA HIS A 15 2.74 -2.84 -19.14
C HIS A 15 1.39 -3.54 -18.91
N ASN A 16 0.34 -3.16 -19.65
CA ASN A 16 -1.03 -3.67 -19.45
C ASN A 16 -1.54 -3.46 -18.01
N GLU A 17 -1.14 -2.33 -17.40
CA GLU A 17 -1.57 -1.88 -16.10
C GLU A 17 -2.58 -0.71 -16.25
N LYS A 18 -3.61 -0.69 -15.41
CA LYS A 18 -4.58 0.40 -15.31
C LYS A 18 -4.27 1.24 -14.08
N LEU A 19 -3.99 2.52 -14.29
CA LEU A 19 -3.79 3.51 -13.21
C LEU A 19 -5.14 3.82 -12.54
N LEU A 20 -5.23 3.60 -11.22
CA LEU A 20 -6.42 3.89 -10.41
C LEU A 20 -6.38 5.31 -9.84
N THR A 21 -5.26 5.68 -9.22
CA THR A 21 -5.06 7.00 -8.62
C THR A 21 -3.58 7.33 -8.51
N LEU A 22 -3.27 8.61 -8.37
CA LEU A 22 -1.94 9.10 -8.08
C LEU A 22 -1.99 10.21 -7.04
N ILE A 23 -0.89 10.39 -6.33
CA ILE A 23 -0.68 11.49 -5.39
C ILE A 23 0.70 12.11 -5.60
N GLU A 24 0.76 13.45 -5.64
CA GLU A 24 2.02 14.19 -5.60
C GLU A 24 2.59 14.14 -4.18
N VAL A 25 3.86 13.74 -4.05
CA VAL A 25 4.52 13.61 -2.75
C VAL A 25 5.92 14.18 -2.75
N ARG A 26 6.36 14.54 -1.54
CA ARG A 26 7.74 14.94 -1.23
C ARG A 26 8.26 14.06 -0.10
N LYS A 27 9.57 13.79 -0.07
CA LYS A 27 10.16 13.08 1.07
C LYS A 27 10.10 13.97 2.31
N ARG A 28 9.52 13.46 3.39
CA ARG A 28 9.44 14.15 4.68
C ARG A 28 10.83 14.44 5.26
N ARG A 29 11.69 13.42 5.33
CA ARG A 29 13.10 13.56 5.69
C ARG A 29 13.98 13.43 4.45
N ARG A 30 14.63 14.52 4.04
CA ARG A 30 15.80 14.44 3.16
C ARG A 30 16.96 13.93 4.02
N ARG A 31 17.44 12.71 3.80
CA ARG A 31 18.75 12.31 4.36
C ARG A 31 19.76 13.34 3.85
N ARG A 32 20.29 14.20 4.73
CA ARG A 32 21.41 15.07 4.42
C ARG A 32 22.61 14.17 4.21
N LEU A 33 22.85 13.77 2.97
CA LEU A 33 24.14 13.20 2.59
C LEU A 33 25.08 14.39 2.49
N THR A 34 25.78 14.68 3.59
CA THR A 34 26.75 15.78 3.72
C THR A 34 27.96 15.63 2.80
N PHE A 35 28.14 14.46 2.18
CA PHE A 35 29.33 14.11 1.39
C PHE A 35 29.07 13.88 -0.10
N VAL A 36 27.85 14.10 -0.59
CA VAL A 36 27.60 14.07 -2.03
C VAL A 36 27.73 15.51 -2.53
N PRO A 37 28.73 15.83 -3.38
CA PRO A 37 28.79 17.12 -4.05
C PRO A 37 27.43 17.42 -4.65
N ALA A 38 26.98 18.67 -4.63
CA ALA A 38 25.74 19.10 -5.26
C ALA A 38 25.82 18.98 -6.80
N GLY A 39 26.22 17.82 -7.34
CA GLY A 39 26.14 17.49 -8.75
C GLY A 39 24.69 17.57 -9.17
N ARG A 40 24.42 18.46 -10.13
CA ARG A 40 23.15 18.73 -10.84
C ARG A 40 22.00 17.87 -10.32
N LYS A 41 21.47 18.23 -9.15
CA LYS A 41 20.37 17.52 -8.53
C LYS A 41 19.15 17.84 -9.39
N ARG A 42 18.88 17.00 -10.41
CA ARG A 42 17.76 17.20 -11.33
C ARG A 42 16.51 17.42 -10.48
N GLU A 43 15.86 18.56 -10.67
CA GLU A 43 14.61 18.86 -9.98
C GLU A 43 13.52 17.95 -10.54
N TYR A 44 12.79 17.31 -9.63
CA TYR A 44 11.74 16.37 -10.01
C TYR A 44 10.59 16.43 -9.02
N ILE A 45 9.39 16.25 -9.57
CA ILE A 45 8.18 15.98 -8.81
C ILE A 45 8.06 14.46 -8.66
N THR A 46 7.70 13.99 -7.46
CA THR A 46 7.49 12.56 -7.23
C THR A 46 6.00 12.27 -7.12
N PHE A 47 5.57 11.23 -7.82
CA PHE A 47 4.23 10.69 -7.74
C PHE A 47 4.26 9.28 -7.17
N LEU A 48 3.30 8.97 -6.31
CA LEU A 48 2.94 7.59 -5.97
C LEU A 48 1.66 7.23 -6.72
N CYS A 49 1.67 6.10 -7.40
CA CYS A 49 0.62 5.66 -8.30
C CYS A 49 0.13 4.28 -7.88
N LEU A 50 -1.18 4.11 -7.74
CA LEU A 50 -1.80 2.80 -7.55
C LEU A 50 -2.29 2.28 -8.89
N SER A 51 -1.86 1.09 -9.26
CA SER A 51 -2.25 0.44 -10.52
C SER A 51 -2.69 -1.00 -10.28
N VAL A 52 -3.48 -1.51 -11.22
CA VAL A 52 -3.90 -2.92 -11.27
C VAL A 52 -3.58 -3.53 -12.63
N THR A 53 -3.20 -4.79 -12.67
CA THR A 53 -3.02 -5.51 -13.94
C THR A 53 -4.35 -5.98 -14.49
N ASN A 54 -4.46 -6.05 -15.82
CA ASN A 54 -5.63 -6.65 -16.48
C ASN A 54 -5.55 -8.18 -16.56
N LYS A 55 -4.47 -8.78 -16.04
CA LYS A 55 -4.28 -10.24 -16.01
C LYS A 55 -5.04 -10.85 -14.82
N ARG A 56 -5.30 -12.16 -14.88
CA ARG A 56 -5.87 -12.94 -13.78
C ARG A 56 -4.80 -13.89 -13.21
N PRO A 57 -4.61 -13.96 -11.88
CA PRO A 57 -5.24 -13.13 -10.85
C PRO A 57 -4.83 -11.65 -10.97
N THR A 58 -5.72 -10.74 -10.57
CA THR A 58 -5.46 -9.30 -10.63
C THR A 58 -4.37 -8.94 -9.62
N GLU A 59 -3.30 -8.36 -10.11
CA GLU A 59 -2.20 -7.89 -9.28
C GLU A 59 -2.33 -6.40 -9.02
N VAL A 60 -1.97 -5.97 -7.82
CA VAL A 60 -2.00 -4.58 -7.40
C VAL A 60 -0.58 -4.10 -7.15
N PHE A 61 -0.25 -2.95 -7.71
CA PHE A 61 1.06 -2.34 -7.56
C PHE A 61 0.98 -0.91 -7.05
N LEU A 62 1.94 -0.57 -6.19
CA LEU A 62 2.27 0.80 -5.84
C LEU A 62 3.56 1.18 -6.55
N THR A 63 3.48 2.17 -7.43
CA THR A 63 4.60 2.59 -8.28
C THR A 63 5.01 4.02 -7.94
N LYS A 64 6.30 4.23 -7.77
CA LYS A 64 6.90 5.56 -7.65
C LYS A 64 7.36 6.05 -9.01
N VAL A 65 6.79 7.15 -9.46
CA VAL A 65 7.14 7.83 -10.71
C VAL A 65 7.78 9.17 -10.38
N LYS A 66 8.78 9.58 -11.15
CA LYS A 66 9.33 10.93 -11.12
C LYS A 66 9.03 11.63 -12.42
N GLN A 67 8.69 12.90 -12.34
CA GLN A 67 8.64 13.80 -13.49
C GLN A 67 9.76 14.83 -13.34
N PHE A 68 10.63 14.92 -14.34
CA PHE A 68 11.70 15.92 -14.35
C PHE A 68 11.17 17.26 -14.85
N GLU A 69 11.52 18.35 -14.16
CA GLU A 69 10.94 19.67 -14.43
C GLU A 69 11.38 20.25 -15.79
N ILE A 70 12.62 20.00 -16.19
CA ILE A 70 13.21 20.56 -17.42
C ILE A 70 12.78 19.77 -18.67
N SER A 71 12.79 18.45 -18.61
CA SER A 71 12.49 17.59 -19.78
C SER A 71 11.04 17.11 -19.82
N ALA A 72 10.25 17.35 -18.77
CA ALA A 72 8.95 16.72 -18.52
C ALA A 72 8.95 15.17 -18.59
N GLU A 73 10.14 14.57 -18.61
CA GLU A 73 10.35 13.13 -18.76
C GLU A 73 9.81 12.39 -17.54
N LEU A 74 9.01 11.35 -17.80
CA LEU A 74 8.45 10.48 -16.80
C LEU A 74 9.32 9.24 -16.62
N GLU A 75 9.75 9.00 -15.39
CA GLU A 75 10.62 7.86 -15.06
C GLU A 75 10.00 7.03 -13.92
N LYS A 76 9.75 5.75 -14.20
CA LYS A 76 9.39 4.76 -13.19
C LYS A 76 10.61 4.42 -12.35
N ARG A 77 10.61 4.81 -11.07
CA ARG A 77 11.78 4.66 -10.18
C ARG A 77 11.76 3.41 -9.33
N SER A 78 10.58 3.00 -8.87
CA SER A 78 10.40 1.84 -8.02
C SER A 78 8.97 1.35 -8.16
N GLN A 79 8.75 0.06 -8.00
CA GLN A 79 7.43 -0.55 -7.99
C GLN A 79 7.42 -1.60 -6.89
N TRP A 80 6.34 -1.65 -6.13
CA TRP A 80 6.11 -2.59 -5.05
C TRP A 80 4.79 -3.31 -5.28
N SER A 81 4.76 -4.62 -5.09
CA SER A 81 3.49 -5.35 -5.03
C SER A 81 2.77 -5.01 -3.74
N LEU A 82 1.44 -5.12 -3.73
CA LEU A 82 0.68 -4.88 -2.51
C LEU A 82 1.03 -5.86 -1.38
N GLU A 83 1.51 -7.06 -1.71
CA GLU A 83 1.99 -8.05 -0.74
C GLU A 83 3.18 -7.59 0.07
N GLN A 84 4.00 -6.70 -0.50
CA GLN A 84 5.16 -6.12 0.17
C GLN A 84 4.77 -5.01 1.14
N LEU A 85 3.55 -4.45 1.03
CA LEU A 85 3.08 -3.35 1.86
C LEU A 85 2.54 -3.90 3.20
N ARG A 86 3.30 -3.68 4.27
CA ARG A 86 3.00 -4.17 5.62
C ARG A 86 2.16 -3.21 6.42
N ARG A 87 2.48 -1.91 6.35
CA ARG A 87 1.78 -0.89 7.14
C ARG A 87 1.67 0.43 6.40
N VAL A 88 0.51 1.06 6.54
CA VAL A 88 0.25 2.45 6.16
C VAL A 88 0.01 3.24 7.45
N ASP A 89 0.85 4.22 7.72
CA ASP A 89 0.78 5.06 8.92
C ASP A 89 0.34 6.48 8.54
N GLY A 90 -0.84 6.89 9.00
CA GLY A 90 -1.42 8.22 8.77
C GLY A 90 -0.78 9.34 9.61
N ILE A 91 0.20 8.99 10.47
CA ILE A 91 0.95 9.82 11.44
C ILE A 91 0.09 10.34 12.59
N ASP A 92 -1.05 10.96 12.28
CA ASP A 92 -1.93 11.60 13.25
C ASP A 92 -3.38 11.43 12.78
N SER A 93 -4.18 10.73 13.58
CA SER A 93 -5.59 10.45 13.30
C SER A 93 -6.51 11.63 13.56
N ASP A 94 -6.08 12.59 14.36
CA ASP A 94 -6.92 13.67 14.87
C ASP A 94 -6.60 14.99 14.17
N LYS A 95 -5.39 15.10 13.60
CA LYS A 95 -4.92 16.28 12.87
C LYS A 95 -5.01 16.10 11.35
N ASP A 96 -5.40 17.19 10.68
CA ASP A 96 -5.31 17.31 9.21
C ASP A 96 -3.85 17.54 8.77
N SER A 97 -3.02 16.50 8.88
CA SER A 97 -1.63 16.49 8.40
C SER A 97 -1.56 15.95 6.96
N PRO A 98 -0.68 16.48 6.09
CA PRO A 98 -0.40 15.90 4.77
C PRO A 98 0.64 14.76 4.81
N GLU A 99 1.12 14.40 6.00
CA GLU A 99 2.18 13.41 6.18
C GLU A 99 1.64 11.98 6.33
N PHE A 100 2.35 11.02 5.76
CA PHE A 100 2.09 9.59 5.92
C PHE A 100 3.35 8.78 5.66
N ASP A 101 3.45 7.62 6.29
CA ASP A 101 4.54 6.68 6.07
C ASP A 101 4.01 5.37 5.45
N LEU A 102 4.80 4.81 4.53
CA LEU A 102 4.55 3.49 3.95
C LEU A 102 5.66 2.55 4.37
N VAL A 103 5.30 1.47 5.03
CA VAL A 103 6.22 0.43 5.50
C VAL A 103 6.06 -0.80 4.64
N PHE A 104 7.13 -1.16 3.95
CA PHE A 104 7.27 -2.38 3.18
C PHE A 104 8.19 -3.36 3.92
N ASP A 105 8.25 -4.61 3.45
CA ASP A 105 9.09 -5.69 4.01
C ASP A 105 10.53 -5.27 4.38
N GLN A 106 11.18 -4.51 3.50
CA GLN A 106 12.61 -4.20 3.59
C GLN A 106 12.87 -2.70 3.77
N ARG A 107 11.83 -1.86 3.77
CA ARG A 107 12.00 -0.41 3.69
C ARG A 107 10.76 0.33 4.18
N SER A 108 11.00 1.44 4.88
CA SER A 108 9.99 2.45 5.15
C SER A 108 10.26 3.71 4.33
N ASP A 109 9.24 4.28 3.69
CA ASP A 109 9.31 5.58 3.04
C ASP A 109 8.35 6.58 3.68
N GLN A 110 8.87 7.76 4.00
CA GLN A 110 8.12 8.85 4.66
C GLN A 110 7.78 9.95 3.67
N TRP A 111 6.50 10.26 3.54
CA TRP A 111 5.96 11.12 2.50
C TRP A 111 5.15 12.28 3.07
N VAL A 112 5.14 13.36 2.29
CA VAL A 112 4.31 14.54 2.50
C VAL A 112 3.56 14.81 1.21
N ALA A 113 2.23 14.71 1.24
CA ALA A 113 1.36 15.06 0.13
C ALA A 113 1.30 16.58 -0.10
N ALA A 114 0.74 17.01 -1.24
CA ALA A 114 0.52 18.45 -1.46
C ALA A 114 -0.56 19.04 -0.53
N SER A 115 -1.49 18.22 -0.02
CA SER A 115 -2.47 18.61 1.00
C SER A 115 -2.96 17.41 1.81
N SER A 116 -3.55 17.66 2.99
CA SER A 116 -4.20 16.62 3.81
C SER A 116 -5.36 15.95 3.06
N ALA A 117 -6.12 16.70 2.26
CA ALA A 117 -7.22 16.14 1.47
C ALA A 117 -6.74 15.16 0.38
N GLU A 118 -5.62 15.45 -0.29
CA GLU A 118 -5.00 14.52 -1.25
C GLU A 118 -4.51 13.24 -0.55
N LYS A 119 -3.85 13.39 0.62
CA LYS A 119 -3.46 12.25 1.47
C LYS A 119 -4.67 11.38 1.79
N CYS A 120 -5.73 11.97 2.33
CA CYS A 120 -6.95 11.29 2.75
C CYS A 120 -7.58 10.49 1.59
N MET A 121 -7.76 11.12 0.42
CA MET A 121 -8.30 10.43 -0.75
C MET A 121 -7.42 9.24 -1.16
N PHE A 122 -6.10 9.42 -1.19
CA PHE A 122 -5.18 8.36 -1.58
C PHE A 122 -5.18 7.19 -0.61
N ILE A 123 -5.12 7.46 0.71
CA ILE A 123 -5.15 6.43 1.75
C ILE A 123 -6.48 5.66 1.73
N GLN A 124 -7.61 6.36 1.53
CA GLN A 124 -8.91 5.70 1.43
C GLN A 124 -8.97 4.75 0.22
N ILE A 125 -8.48 5.18 -0.95
CA ILE A 125 -8.39 4.30 -2.14
C ILE A 125 -7.50 3.09 -1.84
N LEU A 126 -6.33 3.32 -1.24
CA LEU A 126 -5.38 2.26 -0.89
C LEU A 126 -5.99 1.25 0.08
N TYR A 127 -6.72 1.72 1.10
CA TYR A 127 -7.39 0.88 2.09
C TYR A 127 -8.38 -0.09 1.45
N HIS A 128 -9.33 0.43 0.67
CA HIS A 128 -10.33 -0.42 0.02
C HIS A 128 -9.71 -1.34 -1.04
N LEU A 129 -8.61 -0.91 -1.67
CA LEU A 129 -7.85 -1.76 -2.59
C LEU A 129 -7.17 -2.92 -1.85
N CYS A 130 -6.58 -2.67 -0.68
CA CYS A 130 -6.03 -3.71 0.18
C CYS A 130 -7.11 -4.69 0.64
N GLN A 131 -8.27 -4.22 1.11
CA GLN A 131 -9.37 -5.09 1.53
C GLN A 131 -9.77 -6.06 0.42
N ARG A 132 -10.12 -5.52 -0.76
CA ARG A 132 -10.54 -6.34 -1.91
C ARG A 132 -9.46 -7.32 -2.38
N TYR A 133 -8.21 -6.87 -2.38
CA TYR A 133 -7.08 -7.70 -2.79
C TYR A 133 -6.90 -8.90 -1.85
N TRP A 134 -6.91 -8.67 -0.53
CA TRP A 134 -6.74 -9.73 0.46
C TRP A 134 -7.97 -10.63 0.58
N GLU A 135 -9.19 -10.10 0.45
CA GLU A 135 -10.43 -10.89 0.37
C GLU A 135 -10.38 -11.88 -0.81
N SER A 136 -9.93 -11.43 -1.99
CA SER A 136 -9.82 -12.28 -3.18
C SER A 136 -8.80 -13.43 -3.02
N ARG A 137 -7.82 -13.27 -2.12
CA ARG A 137 -6.80 -14.27 -1.81
C ARG A 137 -7.14 -15.15 -0.62
N ALA A 138 -8.01 -14.68 0.27
CA ALA A 138 -8.40 -15.40 1.46
C ALA A 138 -9.31 -16.59 1.17
N VAL A 139 -9.91 -16.68 -0.03
CA VAL A 139 -10.76 -17.82 -0.44
C VAL A 139 -9.88 -18.97 -0.94
N PRO A 140 -9.71 -20.06 -0.18
CA PRO A 140 -9.06 -21.27 -0.68
C PRO A 140 -10.08 -22.07 -1.48
N SER A 141 -9.68 -22.55 -2.65
CA SER A 141 -10.44 -23.49 -3.49
C SER A 141 -10.87 -24.74 -2.71
N VAL A 142 -12.09 -24.75 -2.15
CA VAL A 142 -12.79 -25.98 -1.76
C VAL A 142 -14.28 -25.83 -2.11
N THR A 143 -14.63 -26.23 -3.33
CA THR A 143 -15.98 -26.71 -3.62
C THR A 143 -15.85 -28.12 -4.20
N ALA A 144 -15.71 -29.10 -3.31
CA ALA A 144 -16.04 -30.47 -3.66
C ALA A 144 -17.59 -30.60 -3.66
N PRO A 145 -18.21 -31.32 -4.61
CA PRO A 145 -19.65 -31.53 -4.62
C PRO A 145 -20.09 -32.41 -3.42
N PRO A 146 -21.31 -32.22 -2.87
CA PRO A 146 -21.80 -33.00 -1.74
C PRO A 146 -22.18 -34.41 -2.20
N GLY A 147 -21.22 -35.34 -2.17
CA GLY A 147 -21.49 -36.78 -2.19
C GLY A 147 -22.04 -37.21 -0.84
N GLY A 148 -23.32 -37.57 -0.80
CA GLY A 148 -24.06 -37.86 0.43
C GLY A 148 -23.63 -39.16 1.10
N GLN A 149 -23.69 -39.19 2.44
CA GLN A 149 -23.79 -40.42 3.23
C GLN A 149 -24.55 -40.19 4.55
N LYS A 150 -25.44 -41.14 4.85
CA LYS A 150 -25.94 -41.54 6.18
C LYS A 150 -26.30 -43.03 6.06
N PRO A 151 -26.48 -43.81 7.15
CA PRO A 151 -25.81 -43.85 8.46
C PRO A 151 -25.38 -45.28 8.89
N MET A 152 -24.79 -45.39 10.10
CA MET A 152 -25.15 -46.36 11.17
C MET A 152 -24.12 -47.44 11.60
N SER A 153 -24.05 -47.60 12.94
CA SER A 153 -23.66 -48.76 13.78
C SER A 153 -22.16 -49.03 14.03
N SER A 154 -21.67 -49.46 15.19
CA SER A 154 -22.15 -49.55 16.60
C SER A 154 -21.03 -50.23 17.44
N THR A 155 -20.83 -49.81 18.71
CA THR A 155 -20.34 -50.62 19.87
C THR A 155 -18.87 -51.14 19.82
N THR A 156 -18.03 -51.37 20.86
CA THR A 156 -18.13 -51.57 22.33
C THR A 156 -16.67 -51.59 22.91
N THR A 157 -16.47 -51.13 24.16
CA THR A 157 -15.70 -51.84 25.24
C THR A 157 -14.16 -51.71 25.40
N SER A 158 -13.77 -51.06 26.52
CA SER A 158 -12.77 -51.44 27.57
C SER A 158 -11.26 -51.63 27.22
N THR A 159 -10.24 -51.49 28.06
CA THR A 159 -9.98 -51.06 29.46
C THR A 159 -8.46 -51.23 29.70
N SER A 160 -7.81 -50.31 30.46
CA SER A 160 -6.54 -50.46 31.25
C SER A 160 -5.23 -50.86 30.52
N SER A 161 -3.97 -50.64 30.95
CA SER A 161 -3.26 -50.23 32.19
C SER A 161 -1.75 -50.20 31.82
N THR A 162 -0.95 -49.15 32.10
CA THR A 162 -0.01 -48.96 33.25
C THR A 162 1.47 -49.35 32.97
N THR A 163 2.39 -48.57 33.59
CA THR A 163 3.79 -48.83 34.04
C THR A 163 4.95 -48.81 33.01
N SER A 164 5.79 -47.74 32.99
CA SER A 164 7.11 -47.54 33.69
C SER A 164 8.28 -48.18 32.91
N SER A 165 9.47 -47.62 32.69
CA SER A 165 10.31 -46.64 33.40
C SER A 165 11.45 -46.15 32.49
N THR A 166 11.95 -44.94 32.80
CA THR A 166 13.36 -44.43 32.89
C THR A 166 14.48 -45.40 32.46
N TYR A 167 15.60 -45.08 31.80
CA TYR A 167 16.65 -44.02 31.84
C TYR A 167 17.34 -44.03 30.44
N GLU A 168 17.83 -42.96 29.81
CA GLU A 168 19.16 -42.36 30.02
C GLU A 168 19.42 -41.28 28.94
N GLN A 169 20.50 -40.56 29.15
CA GLN A 169 20.83 -39.20 28.71
C GLN A 169 21.31 -39.08 27.25
N THR A 170 21.36 -37.83 26.80
CA THR A 170 22.29 -37.24 25.80
C THR A 170 21.82 -37.04 24.35
N ALA A 171 22.18 -35.86 23.84
CA ALA A 171 22.08 -35.34 22.47
C ALA A 171 20.70 -34.79 22.02
N ALA A 172 20.52 -33.48 22.22
CA ALA A 172 19.52 -32.70 21.51
C ALA A 172 19.84 -32.66 20.00
N PRO A 173 18.95 -33.11 19.11
CA PRO A 173 19.02 -32.73 17.71
C PRO A 173 18.27 -31.41 17.54
N GLU A 174 18.97 -30.45 16.96
CA GLU A 174 18.42 -29.18 16.49
C GLU A 174 17.12 -29.41 15.72
N LYS A 175 15.99 -28.98 16.30
CA LYS A 175 14.75 -28.85 15.54
C LYS A 175 14.93 -27.72 14.54
N LYS A 176 15.39 -28.07 13.34
CA LYS A 176 15.21 -27.26 12.12
C LYS A 176 13.77 -26.79 12.11
N LYS A 177 13.59 -25.51 12.43
CA LYS A 177 12.30 -24.81 12.42
C LYS A 177 11.85 -24.81 10.96
N LYS A 178 11.04 -25.81 10.60
CA LYS A 178 10.39 -25.94 9.30
C LYS A 178 9.63 -24.64 9.08
N LYS A 179 10.19 -23.75 8.25
CA LYS A 179 9.62 -22.45 7.92
C LYS A 179 8.28 -22.72 7.27
N ARG A 180 7.22 -22.66 8.08
CA ARG A 180 5.83 -22.82 7.62
C ARG A 180 5.64 -21.70 6.60
N ASN A 181 5.24 -22.06 5.39
CA ASN A 181 4.81 -21.10 4.37
C ASN A 181 3.53 -20.45 4.89
N GLU A 182 3.68 -19.48 5.78
CA GLU A 182 2.60 -18.64 6.28
C GLU A 182 2.30 -17.61 5.21
N ALA A 183 1.03 -17.52 4.79
CA ALA A 183 0.61 -16.52 3.82
C ALA A 183 0.97 -15.12 4.35
N PRO A 184 1.43 -14.19 3.48
CA PRO A 184 1.81 -12.86 3.94
C PRO A 184 0.63 -12.20 4.69
N PRO A 185 0.83 -11.63 5.88
CA PRO A 185 -0.24 -10.98 6.62
C PRO A 185 -0.77 -9.76 5.85
N PRO A 186 -2.07 -9.44 5.99
CA PRO A 186 -2.69 -8.29 5.34
C PRO A 186 -2.07 -6.98 5.83
N THR A 187 -2.21 -5.94 5.00
CA THR A 187 -1.69 -4.61 5.29
C THR A 187 -2.39 -3.97 6.49
N GLU A 188 -1.63 -3.49 7.46
CA GLU A 188 -2.13 -2.78 8.64
C GLU A 188 -2.26 -1.27 8.36
N PHE A 189 -3.35 -0.64 8.80
CA PHE A 189 -3.54 0.81 8.72
C PHE A 189 -3.59 1.38 10.14
N VAL A 190 -2.64 2.26 10.47
CA VAL A 190 -2.50 2.85 11.81
C VAL A 190 -2.49 4.38 11.72
N ASN A 191 -2.93 5.06 12.77
CA ASN A 191 -2.98 6.53 12.86
C ASN A 191 -3.69 7.21 11.67
N CYS A 192 -4.55 6.47 10.97
CA CYS A 192 -5.38 6.98 9.89
C CYS A 192 -6.69 7.49 10.50
N GLN A 193 -7.21 8.61 9.98
CA GLN A 193 -8.50 9.14 10.44
C GLN A 193 -9.58 8.04 10.27
N ALA A 194 -10.33 7.73 11.33
CA ALA A 194 -11.34 6.65 11.30
C ALA A 194 -12.38 6.84 10.18
N LYS A 195 -12.69 8.10 9.84
CA LYS A 195 -13.61 8.47 8.75
C LYS A 195 -13.13 8.00 7.37
N LEU A 196 -11.84 7.73 7.19
CA LEU A 196 -11.26 7.21 5.94
C LEU A 196 -11.44 5.72 5.77
N LEU A 197 -11.59 4.98 6.87
CA LEU A 197 -11.56 3.51 6.90
C LEU A 197 -12.98 2.92 6.95
N GLY A 198 -14.03 3.74 6.99
CA GLY A 198 -15.42 3.31 6.99
C GLY A 198 -16.05 3.20 5.59
N ASP A 199 -17.24 2.60 5.52
CA ASP A 199 -17.98 2.31 4.27
C ASP A 199 -18.53 3.53 3.51
N ALA A 200 -18.26 4.76 3.98
CA ALA A 200 -18.73 6.00 3.36
C ALA A 200 -17.97 6.39 2.07
N CYS A 201 -17.84 5.43 1.14
CA CYS A 201 -17.01 5.51 -0.06
C CYS A 201 -17.37 6.69 -1.00
N SER A 202 -18.65 7.03 -1.21
CA SER A 202 -18.99 8.06 -2.21
C SER A 202 -18.89 9.49 -1.67
N ILE A 203 -19.43 9.74 -0.47
CA ILE A 203 -19.52 11.09 0.12
C ILE A 203 -18.13 11.62 0.47
N ASN A 204 -17.26 10.78 1.06
CA ASN A 204 -15.90 11.18 1.39
C ASN A 204 -15.10 11.56 0.13
N PHE A 205 -15.26 10.82 -0.97
CA PHE A 205 -14.58 11.16 -2.23
C PHE A 205 -15.01 12.51 -2.78
N VAL A 206 -16.31 12.84 -2.75
CA VAL A 206 -16.80 14.15 -3.22
C VAL A 206 -16.22 15.26 -2.36
N ILE A 207 -16.28 15.11 -1.03
CA ILE A 207 -15.71 16.10 -0.09
C ILE A 207 -14.21 16.29 -0.35
N TYR A 208 -13.44 15.21 -0.46
CA TYR A 208 -12.00 15.32 -0.73
C TYR A 208 -11.72 15.93 -2.11
N ARG A 209 -12.49 15.59 -3.16
CA ARG A 209 -12.36 16.25 -4.47
C ARG A 209 -12.60 17.76 -4.37
N CYS A 210 -13.64 18.19 -3.65
CA CYS A 210 -13.92 19.60 -3.41
C CYS A 210 -12.76 20.27 -2.65
N LYS A 211 -12.26 19.66 -1.56
CA LYS A 211 -11.12 20.19 -0.80
C LYS A 211 -9.86 20.32 -1.65
N ILE A 212 -9.55 19.31 -2.48
CA ILE A 212 -8.40 19.32 -3.39
C ILE A 212 -8.55 20.44 -4.42
N PHE A 213 -9.74 20.59 -5.01
CA PHE A 213 -10.03 21.66 -5.97
C PHE A 213 -9.85 23.05 -5.35
N LEU A 214 -10.45 23.28 -4.18
CA LEU A 214 -10.32 24.54 -3.44
C LEU A 214 -8.86 24.84 -3.06
N HIS A 215 -8.11 23.82 -2.64
CA HIS A 215 -6.69 23.95 -2.34
C HIS A 215 -5.89 24.39 -3.57
N ARG A 216 -6.14 23.77 -4.73
CA ARG A 216 -5.49 24.14 -6.01
C ARG A 216 -5.83 25.57 -6.42
N MET A 217 -7.09 25.99 -6.27
CA MET A 217 -7.50 27.38 -6.53
C MET A 217 -6.85 28.38 -5.58
N LYS A 218 -6.68 28.02 -4.30
CA LYS A 218 -6.00 28.88 -3.33
C LYS A 218 -4.54 29.06 -3.70
N LYS A 219 -3.86 27.98 -4.10
CA LYS A 219 -2.44 28.00 -4.49
C LYS A 219 -2.18 28.85 -5.74
N SER A 220 -3.08 28.84 -6.72
CA SER A 220 -2.95 29.65 -7.94
C SER A 220 -3.15 31.15 -7.69
N LYS A 221 -3.89 31.55 -6.66
CA LYS A 221 -4.07 32.97 -6.29
C LYS A 221 -2.87 33.55 -5.54
N THR A 222 -2.10 32.71 -4.85
CA THR A 222 -0.92 33.12 -4.07
C THR A 222 0.38 33.18 -4.88
N SER A 223 0.38 32.75 -6.15
CA SER A 223 1.57 32.76 -7.02
C SER A 223 1.65 33.99 -7.94
N SER A 224 1.12 35.15 -7.52
CA SER A 224 1.32 36.40 -8.26
C SER A 224 2.78 36.84 -8.11
N PRO A 225 3.51 37.12 -9.21
CA PRO A 225 4.89 37.56 -9.12
C PRO A 225 4.96 38.96 -8.48
N GLU A 226 5.84 39.11 -7.49
CA GLU A 226 6.24 40.42 -6.96
C GLU A 226 6.65 41.33 -8.13
N PRO A 227 6.14 42.57 -8.20
CA PRO A 227 6.61 43.51 -9.21
C PRO A 227 8.08 43.82 -8.92
N GLN A 228 8.95 43.46 -9.87
CA GLN A 228 10.34 43.91 -9.88
C GLN A 228 10.35 45.44 -9.82
N LYS A 229 10.79 45.99 -8.69
CA LYS A 229 11.13 47.41 -8.59
C LYS A 229 12.34 47.66 -9.48
N GLY A 230 12.14 48.51 -10.49
CA GLY A 230 13.20 49.06 -11.34
C GLY A 230 14.08 50.05 -10.60
#